data_AF-A0A1M3BSF9-F1
#
_entry.id   AF-A0A1M3BSF9-F1
#
_cell.length_a   1.000
_cell.length_b   1.000
_cell.length_c   1.000
_cell.angle_alpha   90.00
_cell.angle_beta   90.00
_cell.angle_gamma   90.00
#
_symmetry.space_group_name_H-M   'P 1'
#
loop_
_entity.id
_entity.type
_entity.pdbx_description
1 polymer ?
#
loop_
_entity_poly.entity_id
_entity_poly.type
_entity_poly.pdbx_seq_one_letter_code
_entity_poly.pdbx_strand_id
1 'polypeptide(L)'
;MGKLVEMTNPEKTYDEMLSGLARVDSGAGYSYLNPEYTAQDIQLSITPGNLLSVLHKAREARDHGYSWRGFKVGAAVFAMTQSPSGYQIVTGANYKPSEESDVNVHAEQLATQRAREFGHNIISIIGVVGETQLDQQSGHATHTLHPCGKCRHALGSSPLVHPEHTLIASALPDFRTIELSTISRLTQYHDEAAFDTVTRLEIPKLSILEPLMMGGVVHPTDDQAIRDEEHAWDAAMEPHLEVFRRKRAA
;
A
#
# COMPACT_ATOMS: atom_id res chain seq x y z
N MET A 1 -26.89 21.78 -34.24
CA MET A 1 -25.71 22.46 -33.66
C MET A 1 -25.31 21.71 -32.41
N GLY A 2 -24.33 20.81 -32.51
CA GLY A 2 -23.80 20.07 -31.36
C GLY A 2 -22.75 20.92 -30.64
N LYS A 3 -22.89 21.09 -29.32
CA LYS A 3 -21.88 21.71 -28.48
C LYS A 3 -20.71 20.72 -28.32
N LEU A 4 -19.53 21.12 -28.80
CA LEU A 4 -18.26 20.51 -28.42
C LEU A 4 -18.07 20.73 -26.90
N VAL A 5 -17.98 19.63 -26.16
CA VAL A 5 -17.58 19.65 -24.76
C VAL A 5 -16.07 19.85 -24.75
N GLU A 6 -15.61 21.00 -24.25
CA GLU A 6 -14.19 21.22 -23.98
C GLU A 6 -13.71 20.19 -22.96
N MET A 7 -12.84 19.29 -23.39
CA MET A 7 -12.12 18.42 -22.46
C MET A 7 -11.14 19.29 -21.66
N THR A 8 -11.43 19.49 -20.38
CA THR A 8 -10.54 20.17 -19.43
C THR A 8 -9.16 19.51 -19.45
N ASN A 9 -8.10 20.32 -19.58
CA ASN A 9 -6.72 19.84 -19.64
C ASN A 9 -6.36 19.06 -18.36
N PRO A 10 -6.09 17.74 -18.43
CA PRO A 10 -5.79 16.92 -17.25
C PRO A 10 -4.58 17.42 -16.44
N GLU A 11 -3.67 18.18 -17.05
CA GLU A 11 -2.51 18.77 -16.37
C GLU A 11 -2.92 19.79 -15.29
N LYS A 12 -3.97 20.60 -15.53
CA LYS A 12 -4.41 21.62 -14.56
C LYS A 12 -4.94 21.02 -13.25
N THR A 13 -5.63 19.90 -13.34
CA THR A 13 -6.15 19.19 -12.15
C THR A 13 -5.03 18.62 -11.27
N TYR A 14 -3.92 18.20 -11.86
CA TYR A 14 -2.80 17.66 -11.09
C TYR A 14 -2.00 18.76 -10.40
N ASP A 15 -1.71 19.88 -11.06
CA ASP A 15 -1.01 21.01 -10.41
C ASP A 15 -1.83 21.58 -9.24
N GLU A 16 -3.16 21.63 -9.35
CA GLU A 16 -4.04 22.00 -8.24
C GLU A 16 -3.95 20.99 -7.08
N MET A 17 -3.96 19.68 -7.37
CA MET A 17 -3.76 18.64 -6.35
C MET A 17 -2.35 18.70 -5.72
N LEU A 18 -1.32 19.00 -6.50
CA LEU A 18 0.06 19.12 -6.03
C LEU A 18 0.28 20.39 -5.20
N SER A 19 -0.41 21.48 -5.54
CA SER A 19 -0.34 22.76 -4.82
C SER A 19 -0.95 22.69 -3.41
N GLY A 20 -1.87 21.74 -3.18
CA GLY A 20 -2.41 21.41 -1.87
C GLY A 20 -1.52 20.49 -1.03
N LEU A 21 -0.46 19.91 -1.61
CA LEU A 21 0.45 19.05 -0.85
C LEU A 21 1.27 19.90 0.12
N ALA A 22 0.96 19.78 1.40
CA ALA A 22 1.77 20.38 2.45
C ALA A 22 3.22 19.90 2.27
N ARG A 23 4.15 20.84 2.08
CA ARG A 23 5.58 20.55 2.20
C ARG A 23 5.76 19.93 3.57
N VAL A 24 6.28 18.70 3.61
CA VAL A 24 6.43 17.94 4.84
C VAL A 24 7.35 18.72 5.78
N ASP A 25 6.76 19.46 6.72
CA ASP A 25 7.51 20.02 7.84
C ASP A 25 8.02 18.83 8.65
N SER A 26 9.34 18.67 8.67
CA SER A 26 10.07 17.69 9.46
C SER A 26 10.02 18.05 10.96
N GLY A 27 8.82 18.23 11.49
CA GLY A 27 8.60 18.45 12.91
C GLY A 27 9.03 17.20 13.68
N ALA A 28 10.08 17.34 14.48
CA ALA A 28 10.53 16.34 15.44
C ALA A 28 9.45 16.16 16.54
N GLY A 29 8.41 15.39 16.23
CA GLY A 29 7.37 15.00 17.16
C GLY A 29 7.51 13.52 17.49
N TYR A 30 7.74 13.22 18.76
CA TYR A 30 7.72 11.85 19.27
C TYR A 30 6.42 11.15 18.86
N SER A 31 6.54 10.06 18.11
CA SER A 31 5.45 9.18 17.71
C SER A 31 4.95 8.43 18.94
N TYR A 32 4.01 9.05 19.64
CA TYR A 32 3.07 8.32 20.49
C TYR A 32 1.83 8.15 19.63
N LEU A 33 1.43 6.90 19.41
CA LEU A 33 0.09 6.62 18.90
C LEU A 33 -0.91 7.50 19.64
N ASN A 34 -1.97 7.94 18.95
CA ASN A 34 -3.14 8.43 19.65
C ASN A 34 -3.50 7.38 20.71
N PRO A 35 -3.51 7.70 22.03
CA PRO A 35 -3.71 6.72 23.12
C PRO A 35 -5.00 5.91 22.98
N GLU A 36 -5.89 6.38 22.11
CA GLU A 36 -7.13 5.79 21.65
C GLU A 36 -6.98 4.44 20.92
N TYR A 37 -5.90 4.21 20.17
CA TYR A 37 -5.67 2.95 19.47
C TYR A 37 -4.57 2.12 20.12
N THR A 38 -4.87 0.85 20.36
CA THR A 38 -3.91 -0.13 20.88
C THR A 38 -3.23 -0.89 19.75
N ALA A 39 -2.07 -1.47 20.05
CA ALA A 39 -1.42 -2.46 19.20
C ALA A 39 -2.37 -3.60 18.79
N GLN A 40 -3.27 -3.98 19.70
CA GLN A 40 -4.25 -5.03 19.50
C GLN A 40 -5.30 -4.65 18.45
N ASP A 41 -5.76 -3.39 18.43
CA ASP A 41 -6.73 -2.92 17.42
C ASP A 41 -6.14 -3.01 16.00
N ILE A 42 -4.87 -2.63 15.85
CA ILE A 42 -4.14 -2.79 14.59
C ILE A 42 -4.12 -4.25 14.17
N GLN A 43 -3.72 -5.15 15.08
CA GLN A 43 -3.60 -6.58 14.80
C GLN A 43 -4.94 -7.23 14.41
N LEU A 44 -6.03 -6.87 15.09
CA LEU A 44 -7.37 -7.41 14.81
C LEU A 44 -7.89 -6.96 13.44
N SER A 45 -7.47 -5.79 12.96
CA SER A 45 -7.83 -5.31 11.63
C SER A 45 -7.05 -6.00 10.49
N ILE A 46 -5.96 -6.71 10.80
CA ILE A 46 -5.15 -7.41 9.80
C ILE A 46 -5.77 -8.78 9.54
N THR A 47 -6.62 -8.86 8.52
CA THR A 47 -7.25 -10.10 8.03
C THR A 47 -6.84 -10.38 6.58
N PRO A 48 -6.93 -11.65 6.10
CA PRO A 48 -6.69 -11.97 4.70
C PRO A 48 -7.52 -11.12 3.73
N GLY A 49 -8.81 -10.90 4.03
CA GLY A 49 -9.72 -10.09 3.22
C GLY A 49 -9.34 -8.61 3.16
N ASN A 50 -8.92 -8.02 4.29
CA ASN A 50 -8.46 -6.63 4.32
C ASN A 50 -7.14 -6.46 3.56
N LEU A 51 -6.20 -7.40 3.73
CA LEU A 51 -4.95 -7.41 2.98
C LEU A 51 -5.20 -7.51 1.47
N LEU A 52 -6.06 -8.44 1.04
CA LEU A 52 -6.42 -8.60 -0.36
C LEU A 52 -7.05 -7.32 -0.93
N SER A 53 -8.01 -6.74 -0.20
CA SER A 53 -8.67 -5.49 -0.60
C SER A 53 -7.68 -4.33 -0.78
N VAL A 54 -6.72 -4.20 0.14
CA VAL A 54 -5.66 -3.18 0.05
C VAL A 54 -4.76 -3.43 -1.16
N LEU A 55 -4.31 -4.66 -1.39
CA LEU A 55 -3.46 -4.97 -2.54
C LEU A 55 -4.17 -4.72 -3.87
N HIS A 56 -5.45 -5.12 -4.00
CA HIS A 56 -6.25 -4.81 -5.19
C HIS A 56 -6.37 -3.29 -5.42
N LYS A 57 -6.64 -2.51 -4.37
CA LYS A 57 -6.73 -1.05 -4.49
C LYS A 57 -5.37 -0.40 -4.81
N ALA A 58 -4.27 -0.94 -4.30
CA ALA A 58 -2.93 -0.51 -4.68
C ALA A 58 -2.65 -0.81 -6.16
N ARG A 59 -3.05 -1.97 -6.68
CA ARG A 59 -2.92 -2.30 -8.09
C ARG A 59 -3.76 -1.39 -8.99
N GLU A 60 -5.02 -1.14 -8.64
CA GLU A 60 -5.86 -0.18 -9.37
C GLU A 60 -5.21 1.21 -9.39
N ALA A 61 -4.68 1.66 -8.24
CA ALA A 61 -3.98 2.93 -8.13
C ALA A 61 -2.73 3.01 -9.02
N ARG A 62 -2.01 1.89 -9.20
CA ARG A 62 -0.83 1.81 -10.07
C ARG A 62 -1.17 2.24 -11.50
N ASP A 63 -2.36 1.94 -12.01
CA ASP A 63 -2.73 2.29 -13.39
C ASP A 63 -2.79 3.80 -13.62
N HIS A 64 -3.06 4.56 -12.56
CA HIS A 64 -3.03 6.02 -12.51
C HIS A 64 -1.64 6.62 -12.27
N GLY A 65 -0.62 5.77 -12.03
CA GLY A 65 0.76 6.21 -11.86
C GLY A 65 1.33 6.81 -13.15
N TYR A 66 2.10 7.89 -13.01
CA TYR A 66 2.77 8.54 -14.11
C TYR A 66 4.27 8.67 -13.83
N SER A 67 5.07 8.18 -14.76
CA SER A 67 6.53 8.29 -14.70
C SER A 67 7.09 8.40 -16.10
N TRP A 68 8.00 9.36 -16.32
CA TRP A 68 8.70 9.54 -17.60
C TRP A 68 9.38 8.26 -18.12
N ARG A 69 9.79 7.36 -17.21
CA ARG A 69 10.42 6.07 -17.52
C ARG A 69 9.43 4.89 -17.58
N GLY A 70 8.13 5.15 -17.56
CA GLY A 70 7.09 4.11 -17.58
C GLY A 70 6.99 3.27 -16.30
N PHE A 71 7.71 3.63 -15.24
CA PHE A 71 7.69 2.91 -13.96
C PHE A 71 6.50 3.36 -13.11
N LYS A 72 5.45 2.52 -13.08
CA LYS A 72 4.22 2.79 -12.34
C LYS A 72 4.19 2.06 -11.00
N VAL A 73 3.79 2.77 -9.96
CA VAL A 73 3.62 2.28 -8.61
C VAL A 73 2.29 2.78 -8.06
N GLY A 74 1.55 1.87 -7.44
CA GLY A 74 0.37 2.20 -6.67
C GLY A 74 0.54 1.75 -5.23
N ALA A 75 -0.12 2.48 -4.33
CA ALA A 75 -0.18 2.16 -2.92
C ALA A 75 -1.61 2.32 -2.42
N ALA A 76 -1.95 1.57 -1.39
CA ALA A 76 -3.19 1.71 -0.67
C ALA A 76 -2.94 1.51 0.82
N VAL A 77 -3.72 2.19 1.64
CA VAL A 77 -3.65 2.07 3.10
C VAL A 77 -5.01 1.74 3.67
N PHE A 78 -5.06 0.79 4.60
CA PHE A 78 -6.23 0.55 5.44
C PHE A 78 -6.16 1.50 6.63
N ALA A 79 -6.88 2.62 6.52
CA ALA A 79 -6.89 3.68 7.50
C ALA A 79 -8.13 3.58 8.39
N MET A 80 -7.98 3.91 9.68
CA MET A 80 -9.08 3.87 10.66
C MET A 80 -9.16 5.17 11.46
N THR A 81 -10.37 5.45 11.94
CA THR A 81 -10.71 6.55 12.86
C THR A 81 -11.53 5.98 14.01
N GLN A 82 -11.31 6.44 15.25
CA GLN A 82 -12.03 5.91 16.42
C GLN A 82 -13.34 6.65 16.70
N SER A 83 -13.36 7.97 16.48
CA SER A 83 -14.49 8.82 16.86
C SER A 83 -14.81 9.85 15.76
N PRO A 84 -15.85 9.61 14.93
CA PRO A 84 -16.67 8.39 14.89
C PRO A 84 -15.84 7.18 14.41
N SER A 85 -16.23 5.98 14.85
CA SER A 85 -15.53 4.77 14.44
C SER A 85 -15.76 4.51 12.96
N GLY A 86 -14.67 4.28 12.23
CA GLY A 86 -14.73 4.09 10.80
C GLY A 86 -13.42 3.57 10.24
N TYR A 87 -13.49 3.02 9.04
CA TYR A 87 -12.33 2.64 8.26
C TYR A 87 -12.53 3.03 6.80
N GLN A 88 -11.42 3.20 6.10
CA GLN A 88 -11.41 3.48 4.68
C GLN A 88 -10.12 2.94 4.05
N ILE A 89 -10.23 2.42 2.82
CA ILE A 89 -9.05 2.18 2.00
C ILE A 89 -8.76 3.45 1.19
N VAL A 90 -7.58 4.03 1.40
CA VAL A 90 -7.14 5.25 0.73
C VAL A 90 -5.98 4.93 -0.19
N THR A 91 -6.02 5.43 -1.43
CA THR A 91 -5.04 5.09 -2.46
C THR A 91 -4.12 6.26 -2.83
N GLY A 92 -2.94 5.91 -3.33
CA GLY A 92 -1.94 6.82 -3.89
C GLY A 92 -1.25 6.17 -5.09
N ALA A 93 -0.80 7.00 -6.03
CA ALA A 93 -0.07 6.58 -7.21
C ALA A 93 1.17 7.47 -7.36
N ASN A 94 2.25 6.94 -7.94
CA ASN A 94 3.45 7.74 -8.14
C ASN A 94 3.29 8.79 -9.26
N TYR A 95 3.97 9.91 -9.14
CA TYR A 95 4.00 10.96 -10.16
C TYR A 95 5.40 11.55 -10.30
N LYS A 96 6.05 11.30 -11.45
CA LYS A 96 7.34 11.89 -11.82
C LYS A 96 7.34 12.26 -13.31
N PRO A 97 7.03 13.52 -13.69
CA PRO A 97 6.69 13.85 -15.06
C PRO A 97 7.88 13.93 -16.02
N SER A 98 9.06 14.27 -15.53
CA SER A 98 10.30 14.25 -16.29
C SER A 98 11.46 13.75 -15.45
N GLU A 99 12.60 13.47 -16.09
CA GLU A 99 13.81 13.01 -15.40
C GLU A 99 14.35 14.05 -14.42
N GLU A 100 14.41 15.30 -14.90
CA GLU A 100 14.93 16.50 -14.22
C GLU A 100 13.91 17.20 -13.31
N SER A 101 12.65 16.75 -13.32
CA SER A 101 11.60 17.35 -12.51
C SER A 101 11.88 17.19 -11.02
N ASP A 102 11.85 18.31 -10.30
CA ASP A 102 11.84 18.34 -8.83
C ASP A 102 10.57 17.69 -8.24
N VAL A 103 9.48 17.64 -9.01
CA VAL A 103 8.27 16.91 -8.64
C VAL A 103 8.53 15.41 -8.76
N ASN A 104 8.53 14.74 -7.61
CA ASN A 104 8.64 13.30 -7.50
C ASN A 104 7.78 12.82 -6.32
N VAL A 105 6.51 12.51 -6.60
CA VAL A 105 5.55 12.03 -5.61
C VAL A 105 5.58 10.51 -5.57
N HIS A 106 5.77 9.95 -4.38
CA HIS A 106 5.76 8.52 -4.15
C HIS A 106 4.35 8.06 -3.75
N ALA A 107 3.95 6.87 -4.19
CA ALA A 107 2.58 6.38 -4.01
C ALA A 107 2.21 6.23 -2.53
N GLU A 108 3.15 5.73 -1.72
CA GLU A 108 2.98 5.47 -0.28
C GLU A 108 2.78 6.77 0.49
N GLN A 109 3.56 7.81 0.14
CA GLN A 109 3.44 9.14 0.74
C GLN A 109 2.09 9.76 0.42
N LEU A 110 1.65 9.69 -0.83
CA LEU A 110 0.35 10.22 -1.25
C LEU A 110 -0.81 9.50 -0.56
N ALA A 111 -0.78 8.17 -0.48
CA ALA A 111 -1.83 7.40 0.20
C ALA A 111 -1.91 7.75 1.70
N THR A 112 -0.75 7.84 2.36
CA THR A 112 -0.65 8.18 3.80
C THR A 112 -1.11 9.61 4.07
N GLN A 113 -0.71 10.55 3.21
CA GLN A 113 -1.14 11.95 3.32
C GLN A 113 -2.65 12.08 3.16
N ARG A 114 -3.25 11.44 2.16
CA ARG A 114 -4.71 11.46 1.97
C ARG A 114 -5.45 10.84 3.14
N ALA A 115 -4.92 9.77 3.74
CA ALA A 115 -5.52 9.20 4.95
C ALA A 115 -5.56 10.23 6.09
N ARG A 116 -4.48 10.99 6.27
CA ARG A 116 -4.43 12.11 7.22
C ARG A 116 -5.45 13.21 6.90
N GLU A 117 -5.55 13.60 5.63
CA GLU A 117 -6.47 14.64 5.16
C GLU A 117 -7.95 14.24 5.36
N PHE A 118 -8.27 12.95 5.27
CA PHE A 118 -9.58 12.41 5.60
C PHE A 118 -9.85 12.26 7.10
N GLY A 119 -8.92 12.69 7.96
CA GLY A 119 -9.08 12.66 9.41
C GLY A 119 -8.81 11.29 10.06
N HIS A 120 -8.28 10.32 9.31
CA HIS A 120 -7.84 9.06 9.90
C HIS A 120 -6.61 9.28 10.77
N ASN A 121 -6.55 8.55 11.87
CA ASN A 121 -5.51 8.71 12.88
C ASN A 121 -4.64 7.46 13.05
N ILE A 122 -4.94 6.37 12.33
CA ILE A 122 -4.13 5.16 12.30
C ILE A 122 -4.21 4.42 10.96
N ILE A 123 -3.13 3.74 10.59
CA ILE A 123 -3.02 2.87 9.43
C ILE A 123 -2.57 1.49 9.90
N SER A 124 -3.35 0.46 9.60
CA SER A 124 -3.00 -0.92 9.98
C SER A 124 -2.33 -1.73 8.88
N ILE A 125 -2.63 -1.44 7.62
CA ILE A 125 -2.03 -2.11 6.46
C ILE A 125 -1.61 -1.06 5.44
N ILE A 126 -0.41 -1.21 4.88
CA ILE A 126 0.08 -0.46 3.72
C ILE A 126 0.41 -1.47 2.63
N GLY A 127 -0.33 -1.43 1.53
CA GLY A 127 -0.07 -2.20 0.32
C GLY A 127 0.71 -1.38 -0.69
N VAL A 128 1.74 -1.97 -1.31
CA VAL A 128 2.52 -1.38 -2.40
C VAL A 128 2.57 -2.35 -3.56
N VAL A 129 2.21 -1.89 -4.76
CA VAL A 129 2.19 -2.70 -5.97
C VAL A 129 2.96 -1.99 -7.07
N GLY A 130 3.95 -2.68 -7.63
CA GLY A 130 4.79 -2.16 -8.71
C GLY A 130 5.71 -3.25 -9.23
N GLU A 131 6.35 -2.97 -10.37
CA GLU A 131 7.43 -3.84 -10.87
C GLU A 131 8.61 -3.78 -9.91
N THR A 132 9.41 -4.85 -9.87
CA THR A 132 10.65 -4.84 -9.10
C THR A 132 11.59 -3.76 -9.60
N GLN A 133 12.29 -3.13 -8.67
CA GLN A 133 13.37 -2.22 -8.96
C GLN A 133 14.42 -2.38 -7.87
N LEU A 134 15.69 -2.26 -8.25
CA LEU A 134 16.78 -2.14 -7.29
C LEU A 134 16.49 -0.97 -6.34
N ASP A 135 16.56 -1.21 -5.02
CA ASP A 135 16.48 -0.14 -4.04
C ASP A 135 17.72 0.74 -4.19
N GLN A 136 17.54 1.99 -4.60
CA GLN A 136 18.65 2.89 -4.91
C GLN A 136 19.48 3.28 -3.68
N GLN A 137 18.96 3.08 -2.47
CA GLN A 137 19.64 3.47 -1.24
C GLN A 137 20.43 2.32 -0.62
N SER A 138 19.84 1.12 -0.52
CA SER A 138 20.54 -0.06 0.00
C SER A 138 21.25 -0.87 -1.09
N GLY A 139 20.90 -0.69 -2.36
CA GLY A 139 21.41 -1.50 -3.47
C GLY A 139 20.88 -2.94 -3.48
N HIS A 140 19.85 -3.26 -2.69
CA HIS A 140 19.29 -4.61 -2.63
C HIS A 140 18.30 -4.85 -3.77
N ALA A 141 18.40 -6.02 -4.39
CA ALA A 141 17.38 -6.54 -5.29
C ALA A 141 16.37 -7.37 -4.48
N THR A 142 15.14 -6.88 -4.39
CA THR A 142 14.04 -7.51 -3.66
C THR A 142 13.14 -8.28 -4.63
N HIS A 143 12.29 -9.17 -4.12
CA HIS A 143 11.42 -9.97 -4.99
C HIS A 143 10.11 -9.24 -5.32
N THR A 144 9.78 -8.23 -4.55
CA THR A 144 8.69 -7.28 -4.80
C THR A 144 9.22 -5.84 -4.67
N LEU A 145 8.40 -4.84 -4.99
CA LEU A 145 8.79 -3.45 -4.82
C LEU A 145 8.58 -3.00 -3.36
N HIS A 146 9.65 -2.99 -2.56
CA HIS A 146 9.62 -2.41 -1.22
C HIS A 146 9.49 -0.88 -1.28
N PRO A 147 8.86 -0.23 -0.27
CA PRO A 147 9.00 1.21 -0.09
C PRO A 147 10.47 1.61 -0.10
N CYS A 148 10.86 2.58 -0.93
CA CYS A 148 12.24 3.08 -0.94
C CYS A 148 12.60 3.72 0.41
N GLY A 149 13.88 3.91 0.74
CA GLY A 149 14.21 4.38 2.09
C GLY A 149 13.76 5.81 2.42
N LYS A 150 13.49 6.68 1.43
CA LYS A 150 12.74 7.93 1.67
C LYS A 150 11.33 7.66 2.20
N CYS A 151 10.62 6.70 1.60
CA CYS A 151 9.31 6.26 2.08
C CYS A 151 9.42 5.54 3.41
N ARG A 152 10.40 4.64 3.61
CA ARG A 152 10.60 3.95 4.90
C ARG A 152 10.80 4.95 6.04
N HIS A 153 11.64 5.96 5.82
CA HIS A 153 11.87 7.02 6.81
C HIS A 153 10.61 7.85 7.08
N ALA A 154 9.88 8.26 6.03
CA ALA A 154 8.64 9.02 6.17
C ALA A 154 7.54 8.21 6.88
N LEU A 155 7.43 6.92 6.59
CA LEU A 155 6.48 6.02 7.25
C LEU A 155 6.88 5.77 8.70
N GLY A 156 8.15 5.54 9.00
CA GLY A 156 8.64 5.33 10.37
C GLY A 156 8.53 6.56 11.27
N SER A 157 8.43 7.76 10.70
CA SER A 157 8.20 9.02 11.42
C SER A 157 6.72 9.47 11.41
N SER A 158 5.85 8.78 10.68
CA SER A 158 4.44 9.16 10.60
C SER A 158 3.68 8.79 11.88
N PRO A 159 2.88 9.71 12.46
CA PRO A 159 2.04 9.38 13.61
C PRO A 159 0.89 8.42 13.28
N LEU A 160 0.58 8.22 11.98
CA LEU A 160 -0.44 7.27 11.54
C LEU A 160 0.05 5.82 11.51
N VAL A 161 1.37 5.61 11.55
CA VAL A 161 1.99 4.30 11.30
C VAL A 161 2.66 3.83 12.57
N HIS A 162 2.28 2.65 13.05
CA HIS A 162 3.00 2.01 14.14
C HIS A 162 4.18 1.22 13.59
N PRO A 163 5.44 1.54 13.96
CA PRO A 163 6.61 0.91 13.35
C PRO A 163 6.66 -0.61 13.51
N GLU A 164 6.12 -1.08 14.63
CA GLU A 164 6.02 -2.48 15.01
C GLU A 164 4.61 -3.06 14.87
N HIS A 165 3.61 -2.43 14.28
CA HIS A 165 2.29 -3.09 14.21
C HIS A 165 1.60 -2.89 12.87
N THR A 166 1.87 -1.80 12.16
CA THR A 166 1.39 -1.61 10.81
C THR A 166 2.05 -2.63 9.88
N LEU A 167 1.23 -3.45 9.22
CA LEU A 167 1.68 -4.40 8.21
C LEU A 167 2.04 -3.66 6.93
N ILE A 168 3.25 -3.90 6.42
CA ILE A 168 3.66 -3.50 5.07
C ILE A 168 3.59 -4.73 4.18
N ALA A 169 2.82 -4.65 3.10
CA ALA A 169 2.70 -5.69 2.09
C ALA A 169 3.12 -5.13 0.73
N SER A 170 4.20 -5.65 0.17
CA SER A 170 4.61 -5.34 -1.20
C SER A 170 4.32 -6.53 -2.10
N ALA A 171 3.86 -6.26 -3.33
CA ALA A 171 3.49 -7.32 -4.27
C ALA A 171 3.83 -6.97 -5.71
N LEU A 172 4.05 -8.00 -6.51
CA LEU A 172 4.04 -7.88 -7.98
C LEU A 172 2.61 -7.60 -8.48
N PRO A 173 2.43 -6.99 -9.66
CA PRO A 173 1.09 -6.67 -10.16
C PRO A 173 0.15 -7.87 -10.38
N ASP A 174 0.71 -9.07 -10.55
CA ASP A 174 -0.04 -10.31 -10.70
C ASP A 174 -0.32 -11.03 -9.36
N PHE A 175 0.12 -10.45 -8.24
CA PHE A 175 0.02 -10.98 -6.88
C PHE A 175 0.61 -12.38 -6.67
N ARG A 176 1.43 -12.89 -7.60
CA ARG A 176 2.08 -14.19 -7.42
C ARG A 176 3.13 -14.16 -6.33
N THR A 177 3.82 -13.03 -6.18
CA THR A 177 4.81 -12.85 -5.13
C THR A 177 4.39 -11.68 -4.26
N ILE A 178 4.27 -11.96 -2.95
CA ILE A 178 3.93 -10.99 -1.92
C ILE A 178 4.99 -11.07 -0.82
N GLU A 179 5.50 -9.93 -0.37
CA GLU A 179 6.41 -9.83 0.76
C GLU A 179 5.73 -9.03 1.89
N LEU A 180 5.74 -9.59 3.09
CA LEU A 180 5.11 -9.05 4.29
C LEU A 180 6.18 -8.66 5.32
N SER A 181 6.07 -7.46 5.90
CA SER A 181 6.94 -7.00 6.97
C SER A 181 6.27 -5.90 7.80
N THR A 182 7.04 -5.25 8.68
CA THR A 182 6.71 -3.93 9.23
C THR A 182 7.79 -2.93 8.91
N ILE A 183 7.58 -1.65 9.21
CA ILE A 183 8.57 -0.63 8.87
C ILE A 183 9.91 -0.84 9.58
N SER A 184 9.91 -1.25 10.85
CA SER A 184 11.16 -1.51 11.58
C SER A 184 11.94 -2.69 10.98
N ARG A 185 11.23 -3.78 10.69
CA ARG A 185 11.82 -4.98 10.08
C ARG A 185 12.30 -4.73 8.66
N LEU A 186 11.53 -3.99 7.88
CA LEU A 186 11.93 -3.58 6.54
C LEU A 186 13.17 -2.67 6.59
N THR A 187 13.26 -1.78 7.58
CA THR A 187 14.46 -0.98 7.83
C THR A 187 15.66 -1.87 8.15
N GLN A 188 15.52 -2.85 9.06
CA GLN A 188 16.58 -3.84 9.37
C GLN A 188 17.01 -4.66 8.14
N TYR A 189 16.06 -5.08 7.30
CA TYR A 189 16.35 -5.77 6.04
C TYR A 189 17.28 -4.94 5.14
N HIS A 190 17.01 -3.63 5.00
CA HIS A 190 17.76 -2.75 4.10
C HIS A 190 19.06 -2.22 4.70
N ASP A 191 19.10 -1.95 6.01
CA ASP A 191 20.23 -1.30 6.66
C ASP A 191 21.24 -2.31 7.23
N GLU A 192 20.77 -3.46 7.69
CA GLU A 192 21.57 -4.49 8.37
C GLU A 192 21.65 -5.81 7.60
N ALA A 193 21.03 -5.88 6.41
CA ALA A 193 20.93 -7.11 5.61
C ALA A 193 20.27 -8.28 6.37
N ALA A 194 19.33 -7.99 7.29
CA ALA A 194 18.57 -8.98 8.04
C ALA A 194 17.46 -9.61 7.17
N PHE A 195 17.84 -10.47 6.22
CA PHE A 195 16.94 -10.97 5.17
C PHE A 195 15.77 -11.84 5.67
N ASP A 196 15.85 -12.38 6.88
CA ASP A 196 14.82 -13.21 7.53
C ASP A 196 13.68 -12.38 8.16
N THR A 197 13.81 -11.05 8.17
CA THR A 197 12.81 -10.13 8.71
C THR A 197 11.62 -9.87 7.78
N VAL A 198 11.71 -10.33 6.52
CA VAL A 198 10.67 -10.25 5.51
C VAL A 198 10.11 -11.64 5.23
N THR A 199 8.79 -11.78 5.30
CA THR A 199 8.10 -13.04 4.98
C THR A 199 7.64 -13.00 3.54
N ARG A 200 8.14 -13.92 2.72
CA ARG A 200 7.70 -14.06 1.32
C ARG A 200 6.62 -15.12 1.19
N LEU A 201 5.64 -14.83 0.35
CA LEU A 201 4.55 -15.70 -0.05
C LEU A 201 4.59 -15.85 -1.57
N GLU A 202 4.55 -17.10 -2.03
CA GLU A 202 4.35 -17.44 -3.43
C GLU A 202 2.95 -18.00 -3.58
N ILE A 203 2.10 -17.30 -4.32
CA ILE A 203 0.69 -17.61 -4.50
C ILE A 203 0.52 -18.27 -5.87
N PRO A 204 -0.20 -19.42 -5.94
CA PRO A 204 -0.54 -20.00 -7.23
C PRO A 204 -1.34 -18.99 -8.05
N LYS A 205 -1.41 -19.22 -9.37
CA LYS A 205 -2.28 -18.41 -10.21
C LYS A 205 -3.73 -18.65 -9.78
N LEU A 206 -4.37 -17.63 -9.20
CA LEU A 206 -5.78 -17.63 -8.84
C LEU A 206 -6.52 -16.63 -9.73
N SER A 207 -7.68 -17.01 -10.26
CA SER A 207 -8.51 -16.14 -11.09
C SER A 207 -9.08 -14.96 -10.31
N ILE A 208 -9.37 -15.12 -9.01
CA ILE A 208 -9.80 -14.03 -8.11
C ILE A 208 -8.76 -12.89 -8.01
N LEU A 209 -7.50 -13.19 -8.29
CA LEU A 209 -6.41 -12.21 -8.27
C LEU A 209 -6.26 -11.50 -9.62
N GLU A 210 -6.90 -11.96 -10.70
CA GLU A 210 -6.80 -11.28 -11.99
C GLU A 210 -7.53 -9.91 -11.96
N PRO A 211 -7.09 -8.92 -12.74
CA PRO A 211 -7.83 -7.67 -12.87
C PRO A 211 -9.24 -7.94 -13.42
N LEU A 212 -10.26 -7.39 -12.76
CA LEU A 212 -11.62 -7.44 -13.30
C LEU A 212 -11.68 -6.60 -14.57
N MET A 213 -11.78 -7.26 -15.72
CA MET A 213 -12.03 -6.60 -16.98
C MET A 213 -13.47 -6.08 -16.98
N MET A 214 -13.64 -4.76 -16.93
CA MET A 214 -14.94 -4.10 -17.04
C MET A 214 -15.63 -4.56 -18.34
N GLY A 215 -16.67 -5.38 -18.22
CA GLY A 215 -17.42 -5.94 -19.36
C GLY A 215 -17.45 -7.48 -19.46
N GLY A 216 -16.78 -8.20 -18.55
CA GLY A 216 -16.91 -9.66 -18.46
C GLY A 216 -18.33 -10.09 -18.04
N VAL A 217 -18.88 -11.11 -18.70
CA VAL A 217 -20.12 -11.77 -18.26
C VAL A 217 -19.77 -12.65 -17.06
N VAL A 218 -20.34 -12.37 -15.89
CA VAL A 218 -20.21 -13.23 -14.71
C VAL A 218 -21.13 -14.44 -14.91
N HIS A 219 -20.59 -15.65 -14.93
CA HIS A 219 -21.38 -16.86 -15.03
C HIS A 219 -21.76 -17.37 -13.62
N PRO A 220 -23.01 -17.81 -13.37
CA PRO A 220 -23.42 -18.31 -12.05
C PRO A 220 -22.65 -19.53 -11.55
N THR A 221 -22.00 -20.28 -12.46
CA THR A 221 -21.10 -21.39 -12.10
C THR A 221 -19.77 -20.93 -11.51
N ASP A 222 -19.46 -19.64 -11.64
CA ASP A 222 -18.22 -19.04 -11.14
C ASP A 222 -18.27 -18.90 -9.60
N ASP A 223 -19.46 -18.87 -8.99
CA ASP A 223 -19.62 -18.66 -7.54
C ASP A 223 -18.91 -19.72 -6.69
N GLN A 224 -18.97 -21.00 -7.07
CA GLN A 224 -18.30 -22.05 -6.30
C GLN A 224 -16.78 -22.02 -6.53
N ALA A 225 -16.33 -21.80 -7.78
CA ALA A 225 -14.92 -21.70 -8.09
C ALA A 225 -14.27 -20.50 -7.39
N ILE A 226 -14.94 -19.34 -7.37
CA ILE A 226 -14.51 -18.15 -6.65
C ILE A 226 -14.38 -18.46 -5.15
N ARG A 227 -15.38 -19.12 -4.54
CA ARG A 227 -15.30 -19.50 -3.12
C ARG A 227 -14.16 -20.46 -2.82
N ASP A 228 -13.91 -21.43 -3.70
CA ASP A 228 -12.81 -22.37 -3.55
C ASP A 228 -11.45 -21.65 -3.63
N GLU A 229 -11.33 -20.66 -4.53
CA GLU A 229 -10.14 -19.80 -4.63
C GLU A 229 -9.99 -18.84 -3.44
N GLU A 230 -11.08 -18.25 -2.93
CA GLU A 230 -11.09 -17.44 -1.71
C GLU A 230 -10.61 -18.27 -0.52
N HIS A 231 -11.09 -19.51 -0.39
CA HIS A 231 -10.62 -20.42 0.64
C HIS A 231 -9.13 -20.77 0.46
N ALA A 232 -8.66 -20.95 -0.78
CA ALA A 232 -7.25 -21.19 -1.07
C ALA A 232 -6.39 -19.97 -0.67
N TRP A 233 -6.86 -18.76 -0.93
CA TRP A 233 -6.23 -17.52 -0.50
C TRP A 233 -6.16 -17.42 1.02
N ASP A 234 -7.27 -17.62 1.73
CA ASP A 234 -7.33 -17.55 3.19
C ASP A 234 -6.40 -18.59 3.81
N ALA A 235 -6.43 -19.82 3.32
CA ALA A 235 -5.55 -20.89 3.79
C ALA A 235 -4.06 -20.58 3.55
N ALA A 236 -3.73 -19.89 2.44
CA ALA A 236 -2.37 -19.47 2.15
C ALA A 236 -1.92 -18.28 3.02
N MET A 237 -2.82 -17.37 3.40
CA MET A 237 -2.48 -16.16 4.17
C MET A 237 -2.47 -16.39 5.68
N GLU A 238 -3.46 -17.10 6.21
CA GLU A 238 -3.76 -17.12 7.65
C GLU A 238 -2.57 -17.59 8.51
N PRO A 239 -1.80 -18.64 8.15
CA PRO A 239 -0.63 -19.04 8.94
C PRO A 239 0.42 -17.92 9.09
N HIS A 240 0.59 -17.10 8.06
CA HIS A 240 1.59 -16.03 8.05
C HIS A 240 1.12 -14.79 8.82
N LEU A 241 -0.15 -14.45 8.68
CA LEU A 241 -0.77 -13.39 9.48
C LEU A 241 -0.80 -13.78 10.96
N GLU A 242 -1.01 -15.05 11.28
CA GLU A 242 -0.97 -15.54 12.66
C GLU A 242 0.44 -15.44 13.26
N VAL A 243 1.50 -15.74 12.50
CA VAL A 243 2.89 -15.50 12.94
C VAL A 243 3.13 -14.02 13.21
N PHE A 244 2.59 -13.14 12.38
CA PHE A 244 2.67 -11.70 12.56
C PHE A 244 1.97 -11.23 13.85
N ARG A 245 0.76 -11.76 14.13
CA ARG A 245 0.00 -11.47 15.35
C ARG A 245 0.69 -12.02 16.61
N ARG A 246 1.18 -13.27 16.58
CA ARG A 246 1.79 -13.94 17.74
C ARG A 246 3.12 -13.37 18.20
N LYS A 247 4.02 -13.00 17.27
CA LYS A 247 5.35 -12.47 17.59
C LYS A 247 5.32 -11.14 18.37
N ARG A 248 4.14 -10.62 18.70
CA ARG A 248 3.92 -9.29 19.26
C ARG A 248 2.95 -9.23 20.43
N ALA A 249 2.37 -10.37 20.82
CA ALA A 249 1.65 -10.50 22.08
C ALA A 249 2.58 -10.89 23.26
N ALA A 250 3.84 -11.20 22.95
CA ALA A 250 4.92 -11.51 23.89
C ALA A 250 5.89 -10.32 23.97
#